data_AF-A0A935B2E2-F1
#
_entry.id   AF-A0A935B2E2-F1
#
_cell.length_a   1.000
_cell.length_b   1.000
_cell.length_c   1.000
_cell.angle_alpha   90.00
_cell.angle_beta   90.00
_cell.angle_gamma   90.00
#
_symmetry.space_group_name_H-M   'P 1'
#
loop_
_entity.id
_entity.type
_entity.pdbx_description
1 polymer ?
#
loop_
_entity_poly.entity_id
_entity_poly.type
_entity_poly.pdbx_seq_one_letter_code
_entity_poly.pdbx_strand_id
1 'polypeptide(L)' 'MSFGGNLYLLIRPQGGRYWHYHYRYGGKRKTLSLGTFPDVPIARARSRHLAARQLLAAGVDPSLSRVELRR' A
#
# COMPACT_ATOMS: atom_id res chain seq x y z
N MET A 1 8.41 10.40 6.15
CA MET A 1 7.10 10.60 6.78
C MET A 1 6.33 9.29 6.77
N SER A 2 6.02 8.75 7.94
CA SER A 2 5.14 7.59 8.14
C SER A 2 3.77 8.12 8.59
N PHE A 3 2.70 7.72 7.92
CA PHE A 3 1.36 8.27 8.18
C PHE A 3 0.53 7.43 9.16
N GLY A 4 1.20 6.73 10.08
CA GLY A 4 0.59 5.73 10.96
C GLY A 4 0.18 4.46 10.20
N GLY A 5 0.07 3.33 10.91
CA GLY A 5 -0.40 2.08 10.33
C GLY A 5 0.47 1.52 9.20
N ASN A 6 1.78 1.70 9.25
CA ASN A 6 2.77 1.14 8.31
C ASN A 6 2.62 1.59 6.84
N LEU A 7 1.89 2.67 6.57
CA LEU A 7 1.86 3.36 5.28
C LEU A 7 3.02 4.36 5.18
N TYR A 8 3.81 4.27 4.11
CA TYR A 8 4.93 5.19 3.86
C TYR A 8 5.13 5.43 2.38
N LEU A 9 5.82 6.53 2.06
CA LEU A 9 6.26 6.86 0.72
C LEU A 9 7.71 6.38 0.54
N LEU A 10 7.92 5.37 -0.30
CA LEU A 10 9.24 4.95 -0.73
C LEU A 10 9.74 5.91 -1.81
N ILE A 11 10.82 6.63 -1.52
CA ILE A 11 11.48 7.52 -2.47
C ILE A 11 12.75 6.83 -2.95
N ARG A 12 12.84 6.53 -4.24
CA ARG A 12 14.05 6.00 -4.86
C ARG A 12 15.02 7.14 -5.18
N PRO A 13 16.34 6.92 -5.11
CA PRO A 13 17.34 7.93 -5.45
C PRO A 13 17.20 8.45 -6.89
N GLN A 14 16.62 7.65 -7.80
CA GLN A 14 16.31 8.02 -9.18
C GLN A 14 15.01 8.85 -9.33
N GLY A 15 14.40 9.30 -8.22
CA GLY A 15 13.21 10.18 -8.23
C GLY A 15 11.86 9.49 -8.20
N GLY A 16 11.81 8.16 -8.35
CA GLY A 16 10.55 7.40 -8.28
C GLY A 16 9.96 7.39 -6.86
N ARG A 17 8.69 7.76 -6.72
CA ARG A 17 7.99 7.84 -5.43
C ARG A 17 6.83 6.84 -5.39
N TYR A 18 6.83 5.92 -4.44
CA TYR A 18 5.85 4.82 -4.36
C TYR A 18 5.18 4.76 -3.00
N TRP A 19 3.86 4.65 -2.98
CA TRP A 19 3.13 4.37 -1.75
C TRP A 19 3.26 2.89 -1.42
N HIS A 20 3.80 2.59 -0.25
CA HIS A 20 3.98 1.24 0.25
C HIS A 20 3.32 1.07 1.61
N TYR A 21 2.73 -0.10 1.81
CA TYR A 21 2.09 -0.50 3.05
C TYR A 21 2.67 -1.83 3.52
N HIS A 22 3.27 -1.84 4.71
CA HIS A 22 3.75 -3.07 5.34
C HIS A 22 2.69 -3.68 6.24
N TYR A 23 2.40 -4.96 6.04
CA TYR A 23 1.43 -5.70 6.84
C TYR A 23 1.92 -7.13 7.11
N ARG A 24 1.19 -7.82 7.98
CA ARG A 24 1.40 -9.23 8.26
C ARG A 24 0.13 -10.00 7.92
N TYR A 25 0.29 -11.13 7.25
CA TYR A 25 -0.80 -12.03 6.94
C TYR A 25 -0.27 -13.47 6.98
N GLY A 26 -0.97 -14.36 7.68
CA GLY A 26 -0.53 -15.76 7.84
C GLY A 26 0.88 -15.91 8.43
N GLY A 27 1.25 -15.06 9.41
CA GLY A 27 2.58 -15.07 10.03
C GLY A 27 3.72 -14.49 9.20
N LYS A 28 3.48 -14.14 7.93
CA LYS A 28 4.50 -13.57 7.03
C LYS A 28 4.37 -12.07 6.90
N ARG A 29 5.51 -11.36 6.86
CA ARG A 29 5.55 -9.93 6.51
C ARG A 29 5.40 -9.78 5.00
N LYS A 30 4.52 -8.88 4.58
CA LYS A 30 4.26 -8.56 3.17
C LYS A 30 4.22 -7.06 2.95
N THR A 31 4.53 -6.65 1.73
CA THR A 31 4.52 -5.25 1.29
C THR A 31 3.52 -5.07 0.17
N LEU A 32 2.56 -4.17 0.35
CA LEU A 32 1.57 -3.80 -0.66
C LEU A 32 1.96 -2.47 -1.29
N SER A 33 2.08 -2.44 -2.61
CA SER A 33 2.22 -1.19 -3.36
C SER A 33 0.85 -0.58 -3.60
N LEU A 34 0.61 0.63 -3.09
CA LEU A 34 -0.66 1.35 -3.21
C LEU A 34 -0.66 2.36 -4.37
N GLY A 35 0.44 2.47 -5.12
CA GLY A 35 0.56 3.31 -6.31
C GLY A 35 1.84 4.13 -6.36
N THR A 36 1.99 4.93 -7.41
CA THR A 36 3.13 5.84 -7.63
C THR A 36 2.65 7.27 -7.41
N PHE A 37 3.49 8.12 -6.82
CA PHE A 37 3.26 9.56 -6.73
C PHE A 37 3.94 10.24 -7.93
N PRO A 38 3.31 11.22 -8.60
CA PRO A 38 2.09 11.93 -8.23
C PRO A 38 0.77 11.31 -8.71
N ASP A 39 0.80 10.27 -9.56
CA ASP A 39 -0.39 9.65 -10.16
C ASP A 39 -1.45 9.21 -9.13
N VAL A 40 -0.98 8.79 -7.95
CA VAL A 40 -1.80 8.48 -6.78
C VAL A 40 -1.53 9.54 -5.71
N PRO A 41 -2.47 10.48 -5.50
CA PRO A 41 -2.36 11.46 -4.43
C PRO A 41 -2.53 10.78 -3.06
N ILE A 42 -2.06 11.45 -2.01
CA ILE A 42 -2.07 10.91 -0.64
C ILE A 42 -3.48 10.52 -0.16
N ALA A 43 -4.52 11.24 -0.57
CA ALA A 43 -5.91 10.91 -0.24
C ALA A 43 -6.29 9.53 -0.80
N ARG A 44 -5.96 9.27 -2.07
CA ARG A 44 -6.24 7.98 -2.72
C ARG A 44 -5.39 6.85 -2.13
N ALA A 45 -4.13 7.13 -1.77
CA ALA A 45 -3.28 6.17 -1.06
C ALA A 45 -3.87 5.80 0.32
N ARG A 46 -4.43 6.77 1.06
CA ARG A 46 -5.13 6.54 2.33
C ARG A 46 -6.40 5.69 2.16
N SER A 47 -7.22 5.97 1.16
CA SER A 47 -8.40 5.15 0.88
C SER A 47 -8.02 3.70 0.56
N ARG A 48 -6.98 3.49 -0.26
CA ARG A 48 -6.45 2.15 -0.57
C ARG A 48 -5.88 1.45 0.67
N HIS A 49 -5.20 2.19 1.54
CA HIS A 49 -4.71 1.67 2.82
C HIS A 49 -5.84 1.23 3.75
N LEU A 50 -6.91 2.02 3.86
CA LEU A 50 -8.08 1.67 4.66
C LEU A 50 -8.77 0.40 4.15
N ALA A 51 -8.98 0.30 2.83
CA ALA A 51 -9.54 -0.90 2.21
C ALA A 51 -8.65 -2.13 2.47
N ALA A 52 -7.33 -2.00 2.34
CA ALA A 52 -6.39 -3.08 2.65
C ALA A 52 -6.48 -3.53 4.13
N ARG A 53 -6.66 -2.59 5.06
CA ARG A 53 -6.86 -2.91 6.49
C ARG A 53 -8.19 -3.64 6.73
N GLN A 54 -9.26 -3.26 6.04
CA GLN A 54 -10.55 -3.93 6.14
C GLN A 54 -10.47 -5.38 5.63
N LEU A 55 -9.78 -5.60 4.50
CA LEU A 55 -9.53 -6.96 3.99
C LEU A 55 -8.73 -7.81 4.98
N LEU A 56 -7.68 -7.24 5.57
CA LEU A 56 -6.90 -7.94 6.60
C LEU A 56 -7.72 -8.28 7.84
N ALA A 57 -8.61 -7.38 8.27
CA ALA A 57 -9.53 -7.64 9.38
C ALA A 57 -10.53 -8.75 9.04
N ALA A 58 -10.94 -8.86 7.77
CA ALA A 58 -11.77 -9.96 7.26
C ALA A 58 -10.97 -11.26 7.03
N GLY A 59 -9.67 -11.30 7.33
CA GLY A 59 -8.84 -12.49 7.08
C GLY A 59 -8.50 -12.71 5.61
N VAL A 60 -8.68 -11.70 4.76
CA VAL A 60 -8.37 -11.73 3.33
C VAL A 60 -7.03 -11.04 3.06
N ASP A 61 -6.21 -11.64 2.19
CA ASP A 61 -4.96 -11.04 1.77
C ASP A 61 -5.21 -9.84 0.81
N PRO A 62 -4.87 -8.60 1.20
CA PRO A 62 -5.11 -7.41 0.38
C PRO A 62 -4.21 -7.33 -0.87
N SER A 63 -3.17 -8.17 -0.97
CA SER A 63 -2.37 -8.26 -2.20
C SER A 63 -3.14 -8.87 -3.37
N LEU A 64 -4.22 -9.61 -3.11
CA LEU A 64 -5.07 -10.20 -4.16
C LEU A 64 -5.98 -9.17 -4.81
N SER A 65 -6.40 -8.13 -4.08
CA SER A 65 -7.17 -7.01 -4.64
C SER A 65 -6.33 -6.05 -5.49
N ARG A 66 -5.06 -6.40 -5.76
CA ARG A 66 -4.16 -5.69 -6.67
C ARG A 66 -4.52 -6.00 -8.13
N VAL A 67 -5.74 -5.66 -8.54
CA VAL A 67 -6.20 -5.88 -9.92
C VAL A 67 -5.68 -4.80 -10.89
N GLU A 68 -5.19 -3.64 -10.44
CA GLU A 68 -5.07 -2.53 -11.39
C GLU A 68 -3.84 -1.63 -11.17
N LEU A 69 -2.71 -2.05 -11.77
CA LEU A 69 -1.73 -1.22 -12.52
C LEU A 69 -0.45 -2.05 -12.75
N ARG A 70 -0.51 -2.98 -13.69
CA ARG A 70 0.69 -3.53 -14.35
C ARG A 70 0.45 -3.40 -15.85
N ARG A 71 0.41 -2.16 -16.34
CA ARG A 71 0.59 -1.82 -17.75
C ARG A 71 1.79 -0.89 -17.84
#